data_AF-A0A495HVI0-F1
#
_entry.id   AF-A0A495HVI0-F1
#
_cell.length_a   1.000
_cell.length_b   1.000
_cell.length_c   1.000
_cell.angle_alpha   90.00
_cell.angle_beta   90.00
_cell.angle_gamma   90.00
#
_symmetry.space_group_name_H-M   'P 1'
#
loop_
_entity.id
_entity.type
_entity.pdbx_description
1 polymer ?
#
loop_
_entity_poly.entity_id
_entity_poly.type
_entity_poly.pdbx_seq_one_letter_code
_entity_poly.pdbx_strand_id
1 'polypeptide(L)'
;MNAILKPDLATLPPPAPIQQLHHYAYKARDAEETRQFYEDILGLPLYHIIQSDYVPSTGEYCPYTHFFFRLKDGSFIAFFDLGDDVKAEPSPNTPLWVNHIAFRVDTVQELENTKKRLEAHGIEVLGVTDHHIFHSIYFFDPNGIRLELSAQLADEEQMAKDSTVAHARLAEWTARKEQWRKERAEGKAVEPLKPQQNDRPEFVKG
;
A
#
# COMPACT_ATOMS: atom_id res chain seq x y z
N MET A 1 -35.83 15.10 -10.61
CA MET A 1 -34.49 14.80 -10.08
C MET A 1 -34.15 15.89 -9.09
N ASN A 2 -34.20 15.60 -7.78
CA ASN A 2 -33.82 16.58 -6.77
C ASN A 2 -32.31 16.75 -6.83
N ALA A 3 -31.84 17.93 -7.25
CA ALA A 3 -30.44 18.30 -7.11
C ALA A 3 -30.11 18.27 -5.61
N ILE A 4 -29.24 17.36 -5.21
CA ILE A 4 -28.70 17.35 -3.85
C ILE A 4 -27.88 18.65 -3.74
N LEU A 5 -28.40 19.62 -2.98
CA LEU A 5 -27.69 20.84 -2.65
C LEU A 5 -26.39 20.44 -1.96
N LYS A 6 -25.25 20.80 -2.56
CA LYS A 6 -23.95 20.58 -1.93
C LYS A 6 -23.90 21.43 -0.65
N PRO A 7 -23.46 20.86 0.47
CA PRO A 7 -23.37 21.61 1.72
C PRO A 7 -22.43 22.81 1.56
N ASP A 8 -22.76 23.92 2.21
CA ASP A 8 -21.90 25.09 2.28
C ASP A 8 -20.73 24.81 3.24
N LEU A 9 -19.60 24.40 2.65
CA LEU A 9 -18.39 24.07 3.39
C LEU A 9 -17.81 25.27 4.16
N ALA A 10 -18.18 26.51 3.81
CA ALA A 10 -17.72 27.70 4.52
C ALA A 10 -18.29 27.82 5.95
N THR A 11 -19.36 27.07 6.24
CA THR A 11 -19.99 27.03 7.57
C THR A 11 -19.37 25.99 8.51
N LEU A 12 -18.50 25.13 7.99
CA LEU A 12 -17.86 24.08 8.77
C LEU A 12 -16.54 24.57 9.38
N PRO A 13 -16.16 24.08 10.57
CA PRO A 13 -14.82 24.32 11.08
C PRO A 13 -13.78 23.73 10.11
N PRO A 14 -12.56 24.31 10.05
CA PRO A 14 -11.50 23.75 9.24
C PRO A 14 -11.20 22.31 9.71
N PRO A 15 -10.86 21.40 8.78
CA PRO A 15 -10.45 20.06 9.16
C PRO A 15 -9.18 20.11 10.02
N ALA A 16 -9.08 19.20 10.99
CA ALA A 16 -7.85 19.05 11.74
C ALA A 16 -6.69 18.64 10.79
N PRO A 17 -5.48 19.19 10.96
CA PRO A 17 -4.34 18.79 10.16
C PRO A 17 -3.93 17.35 10.51
N ILE A 18 -3.92 16.47 9.51
CA ILE A 18 -3.42 15.09 9.64
C ILE A 18 -1.90 15.15 9.70
N GLN A 19 -1.32 14.58 10.76
CA GLN A 19 0.12 14.70 11.05
C GLN A 19 0.94 13.63 10.32
N GLN A 20 0.62 12.36 10.57
CA GLN A 20 1.33 11.19 10.02
C GLN A 20 0.41 9.97 10.02
N LEU A 21 0.89 8.87 9.44
CA LEU A 21 0.22 7.58 9.61
C LEU A 21 0.18 7.23 11.10
N HIS A 22 -1.02 7.01 11.63
CA HIS A 22 -1.16 6.52 13.00
C HIS A 22 -0.94 5.00 13.02
N HIS A 23 -1.81 4.27 12.34
CA HIS A 23 -1.59 2.86 12.00
C HIS A 23 -2.44 2.44 10.80
N TYR A 24 -2.09 1.31 10.20
CA TYR A 24 -2.95 0.58 9.27
C TYR A 24 -3.11 -0.86 9.75
N ALA A 25 -4.34 -1.39 9.76
CA ALA A 25 -4.64 -2.71 10.30
C ALA A 25 -5.08 -3.71 9.23
N TYR A 26 -4.58 -4.94 9.32
CA TYR A 26 -4.96 -6.08 8.47
C TYR A 26 -5.58 -7.22 9.29
N LYS A 27 -6.21 -8.19 8.61
CA LYS A 27 -6.53 -9.48 9.23
C LYS A 27 -5.29 -10.37 9.22
N ALA A 28 -4.97 -10.99 10.35
CA ALA A 28 -4.00 -12.06 10.46
C ALA A 28 -4.71 -13.41 10.57
N ARG A 29 -4.12 -14.44 9.95
CA ARG A 29 -4.50 -15.83 10.19
C ARG A 29 -4.05 -16.31 11.57
N ASP A 30 -2.81 -15.99 11.92
CA ASP A 30 -2.13 -16.42 13.14
C ASP A 30 -1.21 -15.30 13.64
N ALA A 31 -1.38 -14.90 14.90
CA ALA A 31 -0.63 -13.81 15.50
C ALA A 31 0.87 -14.11 15.67
N GLU A 32 1.26 -15.34 16.00
CA GLU A 32 2.66 -15.69 16.24
C GLU A 32 3.43 -15.85 14.92
N GLU A 33 2.83 -16.45 13.90
CA GLU A 33 3.40 -16.49 12.54
C GLU A 33 3.60 -15.07 11.99
N THR A 34 2.62 -14.19 12.22
CA THR A 34 2.73 -12.77 11.84
C THR A 34 3.82 -12.06 12.63
N ARG A 35 3.94 -12.32 13.96
CA ARG A 35 5.04 -11.78 14.79
C ARG A 35 6.40 -12.22 14.28
N GLN A 36 6.60 -13.50 14.03
CA GLN A 36 7.87 -14.03 13.51
C GLN A 36 8.27 -13.31 12.22
N PHE A 37 7.32 -13.10 11.30
CA PHE A 37 7.61 -12.39 10.07
C PHE A 37 7.99 -10.91 10.31
N TYR A 38 7.15 -10.15 11.00
CA TYR A 38 7.36 -8.70 11.14
C TYR A 38 8.48 -8.34 12.13
N GLU A 39 8.61 -9.08 13.24
CA GLU A 39 9.61 -8.83 14.28
C GLU A 39 10.91 -9.57 13.99
N ASP A 40 10.87 -10.89 13.83
CA ASP A 40 12.12 -11.65 13.72
C ASP A 40 12.74 -11.50 12.33
N ILE A 41 11.95 -11.49 11.25
CA ILE A 41 12.49 -11.38 9.89
C ILE A 41 12.67 -9.91 9.46
N LEU A 42 11.63 -9.08 9.56
CA LEU A 42 11.72 -7.67 9.12
C LEU A 42 12.32 -6.73 10.18
N GLY A 43 12.36 -7.12 11.46
CA GLY A 43 12.98 -6.32 12.51
C GLY A 43 12.10 -5.20 13.07
N LEU A 44 10.78 -5.23 12.83
CA LEU A 44 9.84 -4.27 13.43
C LEU A 44 9.41 -4.78 14.80
N PRO A 45 9.69 -4.06 15.90
CA PRO A 45 9.35 -4.53 17.24
C PRO A 45 7.84 -4.62 17.42
N LEU A 46 7.37 -5.74 17.97
CA LEU A 46 6.03 -5.85 18.55
C LEU A 46 5.94 -4.89 19.73
N TYR A 47 5.05 -3.90 19.63
CA TYR A 47 5.05 -2.76 20.52
C TYR A 47 3.82 -2.67 21.41
N HIS A 48 2.67 -3.12 20.91
CA HIS A 48 1.42 -3.04 21.64
C HIS A 48 0.49 -4.20 21.29
N ILE A 49 -0.37 -4.58 22.24
CA ILE A 49 -1.38 -5.63 22.10
C ILE A 49 -2.63 -5.23 22.87
N ILE A 50 -3.79 -5.49 22.28
CA ILE A 50 -5.13 -5.24 22.82
C ILE A 50 -5.96 -6.51 22.60
N GLN A 51 -6.70 -6.93 23.60
CA GLN A 51 -7.60 -8.08 23.52
C GLN A 51 -8.97 -7.67 24.02
N SER A 52 -10.01 -8.05 23.30
CA SER A 52 -11.39 -7.73 23.64
C SER A 52 -12.34 -8.73 22.99
N ASP A 53 -13.44 -9.01 23.67
CA ASP A 53 -14.54 -9.83 23.13
C ASP A 53 -15.55 -8.99 22.34
N TYR A 54 -15.48 -7.66 22.48
CA TYR A 54 -16.38 -6.70 21.84
C TYR A 54 -15.60 -5.59 21.12
N VAL A 55 -16.08 -5.21 19.94
CA VAL A 55 -15.54 -4.09 19.15
C VAL A 55 -15.97 -2.77 19.79
N PRO A 56 -15.05 -1.93 20.30
CA PRO A 56 -15.42 -0.74 21.09
C PRO A 56 -16.23 0.32 20.31
N SER A 57 -16.02 0.43 19.00
CA SER A 57 -16.67 1.45 18.16
C SER A 57 -18.09 1.07 17.71
N THR A 58 -18.39 -0.23 17.62
CA THR A 58 -19.68 -0.74 17.12
C THR A 58 -20.49 -1.50 18.18
N GLY A 59 -19.84 -1.98 19.25
CA GLY A 59 -20.44 -2.86 20.25
C GLY A 59 -20.65 -4.30 19.77
N GLU A 60 -20.16 -4.66 18.59
CA GLU A 60 -20.29 -6.00 18.03
C GLU A 60 -19.51 -7.02 18.86
N TYR A 61 -20.12 -8.17 19.16
CA TYR A 61 -19.41 -9.30 19.75
C TYR A 61 -18.58 -10.00 18.68
N CYS A 62 -17.26 -9.85 18.78
CA CYS A 62 -16.28 -10.44 17.90
C CYS A 62 -14.97 -10.48 18.68
N PRO A 63 -14.65 -11.60 19.36
CA PRO A 63 -13.39 -11.73 20.07
C PRO A 63 -12.18 -11.64 19.16
N TYR A 64 -11.18 -10.86 19.57
CA TYR A 64 -9.96 -10.67 18.79
C TYR A 64 -8.73 -10.40 19.66
N THR A 65 -7.56 -10.64 19.07
CA THR A 65 -6.28 -10.06 19.49
C THR A 65 -5.82 -9.05 18.44
N HIS A 66 -5.62 -7.80 18.86
CA HIS A 66 -5.13 -6.72 18.03
C HIS A 66 -3.70 -6.35 18.44
N PHE A 67 -2.76 -6.40 17.51
CA PHE A 67 -1.33 -6.26 17.82
C PHE A 67 -0.60 -5.39 16.80
N PHE A 68 0.45 -4.71 17.25
CA PHE A 68 1.05 -3.57 16.54
C PHE A 68 2.58 -3.70 16.46
N PHE A 69 3.13 -3.51 15.26
CA PHE A 69 4.56 -3.41 15.02
C PHE A 69 4.95 -1.97 14.71
N ARG A 70 5.96 -1.45 15.41
CA ARG A 70 6.33 -0.03 15.34
C ARG A 70 7.35 0.26 14.24
N LEU A 71 7.07 1.26 13.41
CA LEU A 71 8.00 1.84 12.45
C LEU A 71 8.93 2.87 13.13
N LYS A 72 10.00 3.28 12.44
CA LYS A 72 11.00 4.21 13.00
C LYS A 72 10.44 5.59 13.33
N ASP A 73 9.43 6.06 12.60
CA ASP A 73 8.75 7.35 12.81
C ASP A 73 7.68 7.30 13.92
N GLY A 74 7.49 6.14 14.54
CA GLY A 74 6.48 5.92 15.58
C GLY A 74 5.08 5.56 15.06
N SER A 75 4.89 5.48 13.74
CA SER A 75 3.68 4.88 13.15
C SER A 75 3.67 3.36 13.34
N PHE A 76 2.53 2.71 13.08
CA PHE A 76 2.41 1.26 13.21
C PHE A 76 1.80 0.58 11.98
N ILE A 77 2.24 -0.65 11.72
CA ILE A 77 1.40 -1.64 11.04
C ILE A 77 0.78 -2.53 12.11
N ALA A 78 -0.50 -2.85 11.97
CA ALA A 78 -1.26 -3.58 12.97
C ALA A 78 -2.05 -4.73 12.34
N PHE A 79 -2.46 -5.66 13.18
CA PHE A 79 -3.15 -6.88 12.77
C PHE A 79 -4.24 -7.24 13.76
N PHE A 80 -5.32 -7.83 13.25
CA PHE A 80 -6.35 -8.50 14.02
C PHE A 80 -6.28 -9.99 13.75
N ASP A 81 -6.01 -10.77 14.79
CA ASP A 81 -6.26 -12.21 14.80
C ASP A 81 -7.63 -12.44 15.43
N LEU A 82 -8.54 -13.06 14.69
CA LEU A 82 -9.93 -13.32 15.11
C LEU A 82 -10.09 -14.71 15.74
N GLY A 83 -9.00 -15.47 15.91
CA GLY A 83 -9.03 -16.84 16.44
C GLY A 83 -9.73 -17.84 15.53
N ASP A 84 -9.81 -17.56 14.23
CA ASP A 84 -10.52 -18.39 13.24
C ASP A 84 -9.59 -19.12 12.26
N ASP A 85 -8.27 -18.95 12.36
CA ASP A 85 -7.26 -19.53 11.47
C ASP A 85 -7.45 -19.16 9.98
N VAL A 86 -8.07 -18.01 9.68
CA VAL A 86 -8.35 -17.58 8.30
C VAL A 86 -7.69 -16.24 7.97
N LYS A 87 -6.85 -16.19 6.93
CA LYS A 87 -6.38 -14.92 6.33
C LYS A 87 -7.38 -14.33 5.35
N ALA A 88 -7.22 -13.04 5.03
CA ALA A 88 -8.05 -12.39 4.01
C ALA A 88 -7.80 -13.00 2.62
N GLU A 89 -8.86 -13.19 1.85
CA GLU A 89 -8.75 -13.48 0.43
C GLU A 89 -8.29 -12.24 -0.35
N PRO A 90 -7.52 -12.40 -1.44
CA PRO A 90 -7.17 -11.28 -2.31
C PRO A 90 -8.42 -10.57 -2.82
N SER A 91 -8.31 -9.25 -3.02
CA SER A 91 -9.41 -8.44 -3.55
C SER A 91 -9.88 -9.00 -4.91
N PRO A 92 -11.17 -9.36 -5.04
CA PRO A 92 -11.67 -9.88 -6.32
C PRO A 92 -11.50 -8.82 -7.42
N ASN A 93 -11.22 -9.27 -8.64
CA ASN A 93 -10.97 -8.41 -9.82
C ASN A 93 -9.73 -7.51 -9.74
N THR A 94 -8.82 -7.74 -8.79
CA THR A 94 -7.59 -6.95 -8.63
C THR A 94 -6.37 -7.84 -8.83
N PRO A 95 -5.47 -7.52 -9.78
CA PRO A 95 -4.20 -8.24 -9.89
C PRO A 95 -3.39 -8.15 -8.60
N LEU A 96 -2.73 -9.25 -8.21
CA LEU A 96 -2.01 -9.37 -6.93
C LEU A 96 -0.95 -8.29 -6.71
N TRP A 97 -0.41 -7.71 -7.78
CA TRP A 97 0.62 -6.68 -7.68
C TRP A 97 0.09 -5.29 -7.32
N VAL A 98 -1.22 -5.04 -7.46
CA VAL A 98 -1.81 -3.69 -7.31
C VAL A 98 -1.88 -3.25 -5.86
N ASN A 99 -2.52 -4.05 -4.98
CA ASN A 99 -2.64 -3.70 -3.57
C ASN A 99 -1.36 -4.09 -2.84
N HIS A 100 -0.66 -3.11 -2.28
CA HIS A 100 0.55 -3.31 -1.49
C HIS A 100 0.70 -2.18 -0.47
N ILE A 101 1.47 -2.46 0.59
CA ILE A 101 1.94 -1.45 1.54
C ILE A 101 3.45 -1.27 1.37
N ALA A 102 3.88 -0.03 1.20
CA ALA A 102 5.28 0.32 0.98
C ALA A 102 5.89 0.95 2.22
N PHE A 103 7.06 0.48 2.62
CA PHE A 103 7.86 1.06 3.70
C PHE A 103 9.19 1.56 3.16
N ARG A 104 9.61 2.73 3.66
CA ARG A 104 10.89 3.32 3.27
C ARG A 104 12.05 2.64 4.00
N VAL A 105 13.12 2.38 3.27
CA VAL A 105 14.48 2.19 3.79
C VAL A 105 15.38 3.29 3.24
N ASP A 106 16.56 3.48 3.81
CA ASP A 106 17.41 4.62 3.48
C ASP A 106 18.27 4.37 2.24
N THR A 107 18.63 3.12 1.96
CA THR A 107 19.56 2.81 0.86
C THR A 107 19.18 1.58 0.04
N VAL A 108 19.66 1.54 -1.22
CA VAL A 108 19.56 0.34 -2.08
C VAL A 108 20.29 -0.86 -1.45
N GLN A 109 21.38 -0.61 -0.72
CA GLN A 109 22.11 -1.68 -0.03
C GLN A 109 21.25 -2.32 1.08
N GLU A 110 20.41 -1.54 1.77
CA GLU A 110 19.45 -2.08 2.75
C GLU A 110 18.36 -2.93 2.09
N LEU A 111 17.90 -2.56 0.88
CA LEU A 111 17.02 -3.43 0.09
C LEU A 111 17.68 -4.77 -0.22
N GLU A 112 18.91 -4.76 -0.73
CA GLU A 112 19.66 -5.98 -1.08
C GLU A 112 19.92 -6.86 0.15
N ASN A 113 20.26 -6.25 1.29
CA ASN A 113 20.45 -6.96 2.55
C ASN A 113 19.14 -7.61 3.04
N THR A 114 18.03 -6.87 2.97
CA THR A 114 16.72 -7.36 3.40
C THR A 114 16.21 -8.45 2.47
N LYS A 115 16.40 -8.30 1.16
CA LYS A 115 16.11 -9.34 0.16
C LYS A 115 16.82 -10.65 0.51
N LYS A 116 18.14 -10.62 0.72
CA LYS A 116 18.92 -11.81 1.12
C LYS A 116 18.40 -12.45 2.40
N ARG A 117 18.01 -11.62 3.38
CA ARG A 117 17.44 -12.10 4.65
C ARG A 117 16.10 -12.80 4.45
N LEU A 118 15.21 -12.24 3.64
CA LEU A 118 13.92 -12.83 3.29
C LEU A 118 14.09 -14.16 2.53
N GLU A 119 14.95 -14.17 1.51
CA GLU A 119 15.25 -15.37 0.71
C GLU A 119 15.86 -16.49 1.57
N ALA A 120 16.69 -16.16 2.56
CA ALA A 120 17.23 -17.13 3.51
C ALA A 120 16.15 -17.79 4.40
N HIS A 121 14.97 -17.18 4.53
CA HIS A 121 13.80 -17.75 5.21
C HIS A 121 12.80 -18.38 4.23
N GLY A 122 13.18 -18.58 2.96
CA GLY A 122 12.34 -19.21 1.95
C GLY A 122 11.25 -18.30 1.37
N ILE A 123 11.33 -16.98 1.59
CA ILE A 123 10.38 -16.01 1.04
C ILE A 123 10.85 -15.60 -0.35
N GLU A 124 9.96 -15.70 -1.34
CA GLU A 124 10.23 -15.21 -2.70
C GLU A 124 10.21 -13.68 -2.74
N VAL A 125 11.25 -13.08 -3.32
CA VAL A 125 11.40 -11.62 -3.42
C VAL A 125 11.62 -11.20 -4.87
N LEU A 126 10.76 -10.31 -5.37
CA LEU A 126 10.92 -9.65 -6.67
C LEU A 126 11.73 -8.36 -6.50
N GLY A 127 12.67 -8.12 -7.41
CA GLY A 127 13.52 -6.92 -7.43
C GLY A 127 14.99 -7.25 -7.19
N VAL A 128 15.86 -6.27 -6.96
CA VAL A 128 15.58 -4.83 -6.87
C VAL A 128 15.05 -4.29 -8.21
N THR A 129 13.91 -3.59 -8.16
CA THR A 129 13.24 -2.99 -9.31
C THR A 129 13.58 -1.51 -9.41
N ASP A 130 13.95 -1.05 -10.60
CA ASP A 130 14.24 0.35 -10.88
C ASP A 130 12.98 1.12 -11.30
N HIS A 131 12.62 2.16 -10.54
CA HIS A 131 11.52 3.08 -10.83
C HIS A 131 12.00 4.50 -11.19
N HIS A 132 13.27 4.65 -11.57
CA HIS A 132 14.03 5.88 -11.81
C HIS A 132 14.23 6.77 -10.57
N ILE A 133 13.16 7.09 -9.85
CA ILE A 133 13.18 8.00 -8.69
C ILE A 133 13.33 7.25 -7.35
N PHE A 134 13.13 5.94 -7.35
CA PHE A 134 13.39 5.05 -6.22
C PHE A 134 13.63 3.62 -6.74
N HIS A 135 14.26 2.80 -5.90
CA HIS A 135 14.38 1.36 -6.11
C HIS A 135 13.51 0.63 -5.10
N SER A 136 13.03 -0.56 -5.43
CA SER A 136 12.21 -1.35 -4.50
C SER A 136 12.35 -2.85 -4.62
N ILE A 137 11.98 -3.57 -3.55
CA ILE A 137 11.74 -5.02 -3.57
C ILE A 137 10.30 -5.31 -3.17
N TYR A 138 9.74 -6.41 -3.67
CA TYR A 138 8.37 -6.83 -3.40
C TYR A 138 8.34 -8.28 -2.93
N PHE A 139 7.53 -8.57 -1.91
CA PHE A 139 7.35 -9.90 -1.35
C PHE A 139 5.98 -10.00 -0.67
N PHE A 140 5.58 -11.21 -0.29
CA PHE A 140 4.33 -11.45 0.44
C PHE A 140 4.62 -11.86 1.88
N ASP A 141 3.77 -11.40 2.80
CA ASP A 141 3.75 -11.91 4.17
C ASP A 141 2.92 -13.22 4.27
N PRO A 142 2.90 -13.88 5.44
CA PRO A 142 2.10 -15.10 5.64
C PRO A 142 0.60 -14.92 5.40
N ASN A 143 0.09 -13.70 5.59
CA ASN A 143 -1.30 -13.31 5.42
C ASN A 143 -1.66 -12.98 3.95
N GLY A 144 -0.71 -13.09 3.01
CA GLY A 144 -0.94 -12.81 1.59
C GLY A 144 -0.98 -11.31 1.27
N ILE A 145 -0.51 -10.46 2.18
CA ILE A 145 -0.35 -9.02 1.96
C ILE A 145 0.92 -8.82 1.17
N ARG A 146 0.85 -8.03 0.10
CA ARG A 146 2.04 -7.65 -0.66
C ARG A 146 2.72 -6.46 0.03
N LEU A 147 4.00 -6.62 0.34
CA LEU A 147 4.84 -5.57 0.86
C LEU A 147 5.77 -5.05 -0.23
N GLU A 148 6.11 -3.78 -0.10
CA GLU A 148 7.20 -3.12 -0.81
C GLU A 148 8.16 -2.51 0.20
N LEU A 149 9.47 -2.72 0.02
CA LEU A 149 10.47 -1.85 0.63
C LEU A 149 11.05 -0.96 -0.46
N SER A 150 11.09 0.35 -0.21
CA SER A 150 11.51 1.35 -1.21
C SER A 150 12.67 2.19 -0.68
N ALA A 151 13.73 2.32 -1.47
CA ALA A 151 14.83 3.24 -1.23
C ALA A 151 14.70 4.43 -2.18
N GLN A 152 14.44 5.61 -1.61
CA GLN A 152 14.27 6.84 -2.36
C GLN A 152 15.61 7.30 -2.96
N LEU A 153 15.64 7.58 -4.27
CA LEU A 153 16.81 8.11 -4.96
C LEU A 153 16.67 9.59 -5.28
N ALA A 154 15.47 10.03 -5.67
CA ALA A 154 15.21 11.43 -5.96
C ALA A 154 15.14 12.26 -4.67
N ASP A 155 15.79 13.42 -4.68
CA ASP A 155 15.82 14.35 -3.54
C ASP A 155 14.52 15.14 -3.38
N GLU A 156 14.44 15.94 -2.32
CA GLU A 156 13.25 16.75 -2.02
C GLU A 156 12.93 17.78 -3.12
N GLU A 157 13.94 18.35 -3.79
CA GLU A 157 13.74 19.33 -4.86
C GLU A 157 13.13 18.66 -6.10
N GLN A 158 13.65 17.50 -6.48
CA GLN A 158 13.13 16.69 -7.58
C GLN A 158 11.68 16.27 -7.31
N MET A 159 11.40 15.77 -6.10
CA MET A 159 10.04 15.38 -5.70
C MET A 159 9.09 16.60 -5.64
N ALA A 160 9.56 17.75 -5.16
CA ALA A 160 8.78 18.99 -5.15
C ALA A 160 8.46 19.46 -6.56
N LYS A 161 9.43 19.40 -7.48
CA LYS A 161 9.22 19.73 -8.90
C LYS A 161 8.18 18.82 -9.54
N ASP A 162 8.29 17.51 -9.33
CA ASP A 162 7.33 16.53 -9.86
C ASP A 162 5.91 16.73 -9.31
N SER A 163 5.79 17.18 -8.06
CA SER A 163 4.48 17.47 -7.45
C SER A 163 3.70 18.57 -8.18
N THR A 164 4.41 19.53 -8.80
CA THR A 164 3.77 20.67 -9.49
C THR A 164 3.00 20.27 -10.75
N VAL A 165 3.36 19.15 -11.38
CA VAL A 165 2.72 18.66 -12.62
C VAL A 165 1.72 17.53 -12.38
N ALA A 166 1.66 16.97 -11.17
CA ALA A 166 0.85 15.78 -10.87
C ALA A 166 -0.64 15.94 -11.24
N HIS A 167 -1.24 17.09 -10.94
CA HIS A 167 -2.63 17.37 -11.27
C HIS A 167 -2.87 17.45 -12.79
N ALA A 168 -1.96 18.08 -13.53
CA ALA A 168 -2.06 18.18 -14.99
C ALA A 168 -1.97 16.79 -15.63
N ARG A 169 -1.00 15.96 -15.20
CA ARG A 169 -0.82 14.59 -15.70
C ARG A 169 -2.04 13.70 -15.41
N LEU A 170 -2.65 13.83 -14.23
CA LEU A 170 -3.89 13.11 -13.90
C LEU A 170 -5.08 13.58 -14.75
N ALA A 171 -5.16 14.87 -15.05
CA ALA A 171 -6.19 15.43 -15.92
C ALA A 171 -6.04 14.87 -17.35
N GLU A 172 -4.82 14.77 -17.87
CA GLU A 172 -4.53 14.15 -19.18
C GLU A 172 -4.98 12.70 -19.22
N TRP A 173 -4.61 11.88 -18.23
CA TRP A 173 -5.10 10.49 -18.12
C TRP A 173 -6.62 10.42 -18.12
N THR A 174 -7.28 11.32 -17.38
CA THR A 174 -8.75 11.36 -17.28
C THR A 174 -9.40 11.70 -18.62
N ALA A 175 -8.90 12.72 -19.33
CA ALA A 175 -9.39 13.10 -20.65
C ALA A 175 -9.20 11.97 -21.67
N ARG A 176 -8.02 11.34 -21.67
CA ARG A 176 -7.75 10.19 -22.55
C ARG A 176 -8.66 9.00 -22.23
N LYS A 177 -8.93 8.72 -20.95
CA LYS A 177 -9.86 7.68 -20.53
C LYS A 177 -11.29 7.97 -20.97
N GLU A 178 -11.72 9.22 -20.95
CA GLU A 178 -13.03 9.61 -21.47
C GLU A 178 -13.11 9.36 -22.98
N GLN A 179 -12.09 9.77 -23.74
CA GLN A 179 -12.02 9.50 -25.17
C GLN A 179 -12.03 7.99 -25.46
N TRP A 180 -11.23 7.21 -24.73
CA TRP A 180 -11.19 5.74 -24.87
C TRP A 180 -12.55 5.09 -24.64
N ARG A 181 -13.35 5.59 -23.68
CA ARG A 181 -14.72 5.09 -23.45
C ARG A 181 -15.64 5.37 -24.63
N LYS A 182 -15.54 6.54 -25.26
CA LYS A 182 -16.30 6.89 -26.47
C LYS A 182 -15.90 5.98 -27.64
N GLU A 183 -14.60 5.84 -27.89
CA GLU A 183 -14.05 4.95 -28.93
C GLU A 183 -14.50 3.50 -28.74
N ARG A 184 -14.50 3.00 -27.49
CA ARG A 184 -14.94 1.65 -27.15
C ARG A 184 -16.45 1.47 -27.35
N ALA A 185 -17.27 2.46 -26.98
CA ALA A 185 -18.71 2.41 -27.22
C ALA A 185 -19.07 2.37 -28.72
N GLU A 186 -18.22 2.97 -29.56
CA GLU A 186 -18.32 2.92 -31.02
C GLU A 186 -17.70 1.66 -31.65
N GLY A 187 -17.15 0.73 -30.85
CA GLY A 187 -16.48 -0.48 -31.32
C GLY A 187 -15.09 -0.25 -31.93
N LYS A 188 -14.51 0.94 -31.79
CA LYS A 188 -13.22 1.33 -32.36
C LYS A 188 -12.02 1.03 -31.46
N ALA A 189 -12.25 0.77 -30.17
CA ALA A 189 -11.21 0.41 -29.20
C ALA A 189 -11.52 -0.92 -28.51
N VAL A 190 -10.72 -1.94 -28.81
CA VAL A 190 -10.73 -3.27 -28.16
C VAL A 190 -9.59 -3.45 -27.17
N GLU A 191 -8.49 -2.72 -27.37
CA GLU A 191 -7.29 -2.82 -26.53
C GLU A 191 -7.44 -2.10 -25.18
N PRO A 192 -6.70 -2.54 -24.14
CA PRO A 192 -6.59 -1.83 -22.88
C PRO A 192 -6.10 -0.39 -23.08
N LEU A 193 -6.64 0.53 -22.27
CA LEU A 193 -6.18 1.91 -22.25
C LEU A 193 -4.71 1.98 -21.80
N LYS A 194 -3.89 2.69 -22.58
CA LYS A 194 -2.48 2.96 -22.28
C LYS A 194 -2.28 4.38 -21.78
N PRO A 195 -1.27 4.63 -20.92
CA PRO A 195 -0.86 5.98 -20.58
C PRO A 195 -0.28 6.69 -21.81
N GLN A 196 -0.27 8.02 -21.78
CA GLN A 196 0.30 8.85 -22.85
C GLN A 196 1.82 8.70 -22.94
N GLN A 197 2.47 8.52 -21.80
CA GLN A 197 3.91 8.34 -21.67
C GLN A 197 4.19 7.25 -20.62
N ASN A 198 5.25 6.47 -20.84
CA ASN A 198 5.76 5.56 -19.83
C ASN A 198 6.85 6.26 -19.01
N ASP A 199 6.64 6.35 -17.70
CA ASP A 199 7.61 6.98 -16.79
C ASP A 199 8.65 6.00 -16.24
N ARG A 200 8.44 4.70 -16.48
CA ARG A 200 9.31 3.62 -16.00
C ARG A 200 10.09 3.02 -17.16
N PRO A 201 11.24 2.36 -16.90
CA PRO A 201 11.93 1.60 -17.92
C PRO A 201 10.97 0.67 -18.64
N GLU A 202 11.12 0.52 -19.96
CA GLU A 202 10.36 -0.50 -20.68
C GLU A 202 10.76 -1.88 -20.16
N PHE A 203 9.77 -2.71 -19.84
CA PHE A 203 10.02 -4.08 -19.45
C PHE A 203 10.54 -4.86 -20.65
N VAL A 204 11.81 -5.24 -20.60
CA VAL A 204 12.41 -6.17 -21.56
C VAL A 204 12.26 -7.57 -20.99
N LYS A 205 11.46 -8.41 -21.66
CA LYS A 205 11.31 -9.81 -21.27
C LYS A 205 12.64 -10.53 -21.54
N GLY A 206 13.28 -11.03 -20.49
CA GLY A 206 14.41 -11.96 -20.57
C GLY A 206 13.99 -13.35 -21.04
#